data_AF-A0A3D8MRX1-F1
#
_entry.id   AF-A0A3D8MRX1-F1
#
_cell.length_a   1.000
_cell.length_b   1.000
_cell.length_c   1.000
_cell.angle_alpha   90.00
_cell.angle_beta   90.00
_cell.angle_gamma   90.00
#
_symmetry.space_group_name_H-M   'P 1'
#
loop_
_entity.id
_entity.type
_entity.pdbx_description
1 polymer ?
#
loop_
_entity_poly.entity_id
_entity_poly.type
_entity_poly.pdbx_seq_one_letter_code
_entity_poly.pdbx_strand_id
1 'polypeptide(L)'
;MGLLLLMVLAAGVGCAESERGAGTEPLRPLVYTEHPDLTPEGAAVREGRLLRELRQGAELSGGWGRLETESDRKMPLISEGEALGEAIFEALTTRDEALWDHLYIAPESYAQLVKVSPEKAHEFVDVQMGGALQTWEIFTPTRSSEGADGGLGELLELEGLELGEGRTVNGPVAKEDERVVQHWGNVLRLRYAEADVVFELRISRIFRVPSPQDPTREVLVLASPVEADRRLRTLVALGLHLKPELLRSREYPFPLKEGNFWRFRRYNRALGQEEVDPLEIAVGGQAAAGTPRSPEVIMEVLGVEQYGTWRLVHVMRSYEDADFTRAHERWVLTPRRIYVCNARCQARIDDLSYLLEYFEYQVPIFSFPLEPGQGWGRAGLGAEEGTFVVDESWHRVETPAGGFVGTYAIEGTGPLTQSSPYFRLPDQRRYFAPGRGVVRRELREPDARGNLIDVVEDLVEYRIMP
;
A
#
# COMPACT_ATOMS: atom_id res chain seq x y z
N MET A 1 36.11 -26.37 -82.93
CA MET A 1 35.31 -27.51 -83.43
C MET A 1 35.20 -28.53 -82.30
N GLY A 2 33.98 -28.94 -81.94
CA GLY A 2 33.63 -29.77 -80.77
C GLY A 2 33.03 -28.92 -79.64
N LEU A 3 31.71 -28.83 -79.34
CA LEU A 3 30.62 -29.83 -79.29
C LEU A 3 31.07 -31.01 -78.42
N LEU A 4 30.47 -31.41 -77.29
CA LEU A 4 29.16 -31.32 -76.65
C LEU A 4 29.41 -31.53 -75.12
N LEU A 5 28.72 -30.85 -74.19
CA LEU A 5 27.46 -31.26 -73.54
C LEU A 5 27.60 -32.45 -72.56
N LEU A 6 27.48 -32.20 -71.25
CA LEU A 6 26.38 -32.65 -70.38
C LEU A 6 26.72 -32.45 -68.88
N MET A 7 25.78 -31.79 -68.18
CA MET A 7 25.18 -32.15 -66.87
C MET A 7 26.08 -32.66 -65.71
N VAL A 8 25.94 -32.30 -64.44
CA VAL A 8 24.88 -31.60 -63.67
C VAL A 8 25.37 -31.49 -62.20
N LEU A 9 24.85 -30.49 -61.49
CA LEU A 9 24.69 -30.32 -60.03
C LEU A 9 25.88 -30.10 -59.07
N ALA A 10 25.80 -28.89 -58.49
CA ALA A 10 25.77 -28.59 -57.04
C ALA A 10 27.08 -28.41 -56.26
N ALA A 11 27.29 -27.13 -55.92
CA ALA A 11 27.75 -26.58 -54.65
C ALA A 11 29.17 -26.88 -54.17
N GLY A 12 29.98 -25.81 -54.10
CA GLY A 12 31.16 -25.76 -53.25
C GLY A 12 31.87 -24.41 -53.28
N VAL A 13 32.12 -23.87 -52.08
CA VAL A 13 33.07 -22.79 -51.73
C VAL A 13 32.54 -21.36 -52.00
N GLY A 14 32.14 -20.58 -50.98
CA GLY A 14 32.98 -19.94 -49.94
C GLY A 14 33.10 -18.44 -50.32
N CYS A 15 33.05 -17.41 -49.49
CA CYS A 15 33.23 -17.14 -48.06
C CYS A 15 32.30 -15.95 -47.71
N ALA A 16 31.93 -15.66 -46.46
CA ALA A 16 32.80 -14.95 -45.53
C ALA A 16 32.22 -14.96 -44.11
N GLU A 17 33.14 -14.97 -43.16
CA GLU A 17 32.97 -14.83 -41.73
C GLU A 17 31.96 -13.73 -41.36
N SER A 18 30.94 -14.11 -40.58
CA SER A 18 30.29 -13.17 -39.68
C SER A 18 30.91 -13.36 -38.31
N GLU A 19 31.49 -12.29 -37.80
CA GLU A 19 31.94 -12.14 -36.43
C GLU A 19 30.79 -12.48 -35.48
N ARG A 20 30.94 -13.55 -34.70
CA ARG A 20 30.07 -13.83 -33.55
C ARG A 20 30.47 -12.92 -32.40
N GLY A 21 30.00 -11.67 -32.46
CA GLY A 21 30.02 -10.72 -31.35
C GLY A 21 28.74 -10.85 -30.52
N ALA A 22 28.90 -10.89 -29.20
CA ALA A 22 27.88 -10.87 -28.16
C ALA A 22 26.81 -11.98 -28.26
N GLY A 23 26.99 -13.00 -27.41
CA GLY A 23 25.92 -13.93 -27.09
C GLY A 23 24.71 -13.13 -26.63
N THR A 24 23.68 -13.10 -27.46
CA THR A 24 22.32 -12.77 -27.06
C THR A 24 21.99 -13.66 -25.88
N GLU A 25 21.89 -13.06 -24.69
CA GLU A 25 21.18 -13.68 -23.57
C GLU A 25 19.85 -14.21 -24.13
N PRO A 26 19.49 -15.49 -23.91
CA PRO A 26 18.17 -15.93 -24.28
C PRO A 26 17.16 -15.07 -23.52
N LEU A 27 16.20 -14.51 -24.25
CA LEU A 27 15.06 -13.82 -23.69
C LEU A 27 14.43 -14.73 -22.62
N ARG A 28 14.24 -14.18 -21.42
CA ARG A 28 13.62 -14.89 -20.28
C ARG A 28 12.21 -15.33 -20.70
N PRO A 29 11.82 -16.60 -20.56
CA PRO A 29 10.43 -16.97 -20.73
C PRO A 29 9.63 -16.35 -19.58
N LEU A 30 8.65 -15.52 -19.93
CA LEU A 30 7.56 -15.16 -19.02
C LEU A 30 6.73 -16.45 -18.87
N VAL A 31 6.69 -17.05 -17.69
CA VAL A 31 5.99 -18.33 -17.44
C VAL A 31 4.51 -18.21 -17.79
N TYR A 32 3.96 -17.00 -17.68
CA TYR A 32 2.63 -16.62 -18.17
C TYR A 32 2.38 -16.95 -19.66
N THR A 33 3.42 -16.96 -20.51
CA THR A 33 3.25 -17.24 -21.96
C THR A 33 3.21 -18.74 -22.30
N GLU A 34 3.67 -19.61 -21.40
CA GLU A 34 3.75 -21.07 -21.63
C GLU A 34 2.53 -21.81 -21.04
N HIS A 35 1.77 -21.16 -20.16
CA HIS A 35 0.61 -21.71 -19.47
C HIS A 35 -0.54 -20.69 -19.37
N PRO A 36 -1.34 -20.49 -20.44
CA PRO A 36 -2.38 -19.46 -20.49
C PRO A 36 -3.54 -19.69 -19.50
N ASP A 37 -3.67 -20.89 -18.92
CA ASP A 37 -4.71 -21.24 -17.97
C ASP A 37 -4.33 -20.88 -16.51
N LEU A 38 -3.08 -20.48 -16.23
CA LEU A 38 -2.66 -20.04 -14.90
C LEU A 38 -3.13 -18.61 -14.60
N THR A 39 -3.53 -18.36 -13.36
CA THR A 39 -3.73 -17.00 -12.86
C THR A 39 -2.41 -16.23 -12.87
N PRO A 40 -2.41 -14.89 -13.07
CA PRO A 40 -1.21 -14.07 -12.96
C PRO A 40 -0.44 -14.29 -11.65
N GLU A 41 -1.17 -14.46 -10.55
CA GLU A 41 -0.64 -14.72 -9.23
C GLU A 41 0.05 -16.09 -9.14
N GLY A 42 -0.58 -17.14 -9.70
CA GLY A 42 0.02 -18.47 -9.77
C GLY A 42 1.27 -18.51 -10.66
N ALA A 43 1.27 -17.75 -11.76
CA ALA A 43 2.44 -17.59 -12.62
C ALA A 43 3.61 -16.91 -11.86
N ALA A 44 3.33 -15.87 -11.08
CA ALA A 44 4.34 -15.18 -10.27
C ALA A 44 4.99 -16.11 -9.23
N VAL A 45 4.23 -17.02 -8.62
CA VAL A 45 4.78 -18.03 -7.70
C VAL A 45 5.78 -18.96 -8.42
N ARG A 46 5.42 -19.45 -9.61
CA ARG A 46 6.32 -20.30 -10.42
C ARG A 46 7.59 -19.56 -10.84
N GLU A 47 7.45 -18.31 -11.29
CA GLU A 47 8.59 -17.47 -11.64
C GLU A 47 9.51 -17.21 -10.45
N GLY A 48 8.93 -16.95 -9.27
CA GLY A 48 9.68 -16.79 -8.03
C GLY A 48 10.49 -18.03 -7.65
N ARG A 49 9.86 -19.22 -7.70
CA ARG A 49 10.56 -20.50 -7.46
C ARG A 49 11.68 -20.74 -8.44
N LEU A 50 11.43 -20.57 -9.74
CA LEU A 50 12.45 -20.73 -10.77
C LEU A 50 13.64 -19.78 -10.57
N LEU A 51 13.37 -18.50 -10.26
CA LEU A 51 14.42 -17.53 -9.97
C LEU A 51 15.24 -17.91 -8.73
N ARG A 52 14.62 -18.51 -7.71
CA ARG A 52 15.30 -18.99 -6.51
C ARG A 52 16.25 -20.14 -6.83
N GLU A 53 15.77 -21.16 -7.54
CA GLU A 53 16.59 -22.31 -7.95
C GLU A 53 17.78 -21.86 -8.81
N LEU A 54 17.55 -20.91 -9.73
CA LEU A 54 18.61 -20.33 -10.56
C LEU A 54 19.63 -19.53 -9.75
N ARG A 55 19.19 -18.77 -8.73
CA ARG A 55 20.09 -18.02 -7.83
C ARG A 55 20.92 -18.96 -6.96
N GLN A 56 20.30 -19.97 -6.36
CA GLN A 56 21.01 -20.96 -5.54
C GLN A 56 22.04 -21.73 -6.36
N GLY A 57 21.68 -22.15 -7.58
CA GLY A 57 22.63 -22.76 -8.50
C GLY A 57 23.78 -21.81 -8.90
N ALA A 58 23.52 -20.51 -9.02
CA ALA A 58 24.57 -19.52 -9.30
C ALA A 58 25.55 -19.36 -8.12
N GLU A 59 25.07 -19.36 -6.88
CA GLU A 59 25.88 -19.22 -5.66
C GLU A 59 26.75 -20.46 -5.39
N LEU A 60 26.20 -21.67 -5.60
CA LEU A 60 26.88 -22.93 -5.31
C LEU A 60 27.84 -23.36 -6.42
N SER A 61 27.45 -23.16 -7.68
CA SER A 61 28.22 -23.66 -8.84
C SER A 61 29.09 -22.60 -9.53
N GLY A 62 29.01 -21.34 -9.11
CA GLY A 62 29.76 -20.22 -9.67
C GLY A 62 29.31 -19.78 -11.07
N GLY A 63 28.15 -20.27 -11.56
CA GLY A 63 27.60 -19.93 -12.87
C GLY A 63 26.07 -19.89 -12.87
N TRP A 64 25.51 -18.81 -13.44
CA TRP A 64 24.06 -18.67 -13.65
C TRP A 64 23.52 -19.78 -14.59
N GLY A 65 22.35 -20.33 -14.29
CA GLY A 65 21.64 -21.25 -15.19
C GLY A 65 21.63 -22.73 -14.82
N ARG A 66 22.16 -23.12 -13.65
CA ARG A 66 21.94 -24.46 -13.11
C ARG A 66 20.77 -24.44 -12.13
N LEU A 67 19.81 -25.33 -12.35
CA LEU A 67 18.76 -25.63 -11.39
C LEU A 67 19.32 -26.68 -10.43
N GLU A 68 19.58 -26.29 -9.18
CA GLU A 68 19.88 -27.23 -8.11
C GLU A 68 18.70 -27.24 -7.14
N THR A 69 18.25 -28.44 -6.77
CA THR A 69 16.92 -28.67 -6.17
C THR A 69 16.93 -28.81 -4.65
N GLU A 70 18.09 -28.76 -3.98
CA GLU A 70 18.13 -29.00 -2.54
C GLU A 70 19.05 -28.01 -1.83
N SER A 71 18.46 -27.10 -1.06
CA SER A 71 19.16 -26.62 0.13
C SER A 71 19.21 -27.79 1.12
N ASP A 72 20.37 -28.11 1.68
CA ASP A 72 20.57 -29.08 2.79
C ASP A 72 19.75 -28.74 4.07
N ARG A 73 18.93 -27.68 4.03
CA ARG A 73 18.06 -27.30 5.13
C ARG A 73 16.94 -28.32 5.28
N LYS A 74 17.05 -29.12 6.33
CA LYS A 74 15.99 -30.05 6.76
C LYS A 74 14.75 -29.26 7.18
N MET A 75 13.69 -29.36 6.37
CA MET A 75 12.41 -28.72 6.68
C MET A 75 11.70 -29.41 7.85
N PRO A 76 10.96 -28.65 8.69
CA PRO A 76 10.29 -29.20 9.86
C PRO A 76 9.12 -30.12 9.47
N LEU A 77 8.94 -31.20 10.24
CA LEU A 77 7.76 -32.05 10.19
C LEU A 77 6.73 -31.55 11.21
N ILE A 78 5.68 -30.89 10.73
CA ILE A 78 4.72 -30.19 11.58
C ILE A 78 3.46 -31.05 11.78
N SER A 79 3.28 -31.65 12.95
CA SER A 79 2.14 -32.54 13.24
C SER A 79 1.05 -31.91 14.11
N GLU A 80 1.35 -30.77 14.74
CA GLU A 80 0.50 -30.08 15.71
C GLU A 80 0.21 -28.64 15.30
N GLY A 81 -0.93 -28.10 15.75
CA GLY A 81 -1.39 -26.76 15.39
C GLY A 81 -0.47 -25.66 15.91
N GLU A 82 0.06 -25.81 17.12
CA GLU A 82 1.01 -24.85 17.72
C GLU A 82 2.26 -24.68 16.85
N ALA A 83 2.92 -25.79 16.51
CA ALA A 83 4.08 -25.81 15.62
C ALA A 83 3.77 -25.27 14.21
N LEU A 84 2.55 -25.45 13.71
CA LEU A 84 2.13 -24.86 12.44
C LEU A 84 1.98 -23.34 12.55
N GLY A 85 1.40 -22.85 13.65
CA GLY A 85 1.28 -21.41 13.91
C GLY A 85 2.64 -20.74 14.01
N GLU A 86 3.58 -21.34 14.74
CA GLU A 86 4.97 -20.88 14.86
C GLU A 86 5.65 -20.81 13.49
N ALA A 87 5.55 -21.88 12.70
CA ALA A 87 6.20 -21.92 11.39
C ALA A 87 5.61 -20.91 10.39
N ILE A 88 4.29 -20.67 10.42
CA ILE A 88 3.65 -19.61 9.62
C ILE A 88 4.18 -18.23 10.03
N PHE A 89 4.22 -17.97 11.33
CA PHE A 89 4.69 -16.70 11.86
C PHE A 89 6.17 -16.47 11.56
N GLU A 90 7.02 -17.48 11.75
CA GLU A 90 8.44 -17.44 11.39
C GLU A 90 8.63 -17.17 9.89
N ALA A 91 7.94 -17.91 9.02
CA ALA A 91 8.05 -17.72 7.58
C ALA A 91 7.70 -16.29 7.15
N LEU A 92 6.60 -15.74 7.67
CA LEU A 92 6.17 -14.38 7.37
C LEU A 92 7.15 -13.31 7.89
N THR A 93 7.57 -13.42 9.14
CA THR A 93 8.39 -12.40 9.81
C THR A 93 9.85 -12.42 9.36
N THR A 94 10.41 -13.60 9.12
CA THR A 94 11.81 -13.75 8.67
C THR A 94 11.97 -13.71 7.14
N ARG A 95 10.85 -13.65 6.40
CA ARG A 95 10.84 -13.68 4.93
C ARG A 95 11.45 -14.96 4.36
N ASP A 96 11.26 -16.06 5.07
CA ASP A 96 11.73 -17.37 4.64
C ASP A 96 10.77 -17.97 3.62
N GLU A 97 11.00 -17.67 2.35
CA GLU A 97 10.18 -18.19 1.25
C GLU A 97 10.24 -19.73 1.14
N ALA A 98 11.34 -20.36 1.55
CA ALA A 98 11.48 -21.82 1.47
C ALA A 98 10.61 -22.50 2.53
N LEU A 99 10.62 -21.98 3.75
CA LEU A 99 9.69 -22.42 4.79
C LEU A 99 8.25 -22.11 4.37
N TRP A 100 7.97 -20.91 3.85
CA TRP A 100 6.64 -20.54 3.37
C TRP A 100 6.10 -21.53 2.33
N ASP A 101 6.89 -21.86 1.32
CA ASP A 101 6.52 -22.83 0.29
C ASP A 101 6.28 -24.24 0.87
N HIS A 102 7.10 -24.66 1.85
CA HIS A 102 6.99 -25.96 2.52
C HIS A 102 5.73 -26.10 3.37
N LEU A 103 5.17 -24.99 3.86
CA LEU A 103 3.92 -25.02 4.64
C LEU A 103 2.70 -25.37 3.79
N TYR A 104 2.75 -25.15 2.47
CA TYR A 104 1.66 -25.49 1.56
C TYR A 104 1.67 -26.97 1.19
N ILE A 105 0.49 -27.50 0.91
CA ILE A 105 0.35 -28.88 0.47
C ILE A 105 1.13 -29.13 -0.84
N ALA A 106 1.97 -30.17 -0.84
CA ALA A 106 2.65 -30.61 -2.03
C ALA A 106 1.65 -31.10 -3.10
N PRO A 107 1.84 -30.79 -4.39
CA PRO A 107 0.97 -31.23 -5.48
C PRO A 107 0.73 -32.74 -5.49
N GLU A 108 1.76 -33.55 -5.23
CA GLU A 108 1.67 -35.01 -5.20
C GLU A 108 0.79 -35.49 -4.05
N SER A 109 0.93 -34.87 -2.86
CA SER A 109 0.10 -35.18 -1.70
C SER A 109 -1.36 -34.81 -1.94
N TYR A 110 -1.62 -33.67 -2.58
CA TYR A 110 -2.98 -33.27 -2.95
C TYR A 110 -3.60 -34.20 -4.00
N ALA A 111 -2.85 -34.55 -5.05
CA ALA A 111 -3.28 -35.50 -6.08
C ALA A 111 -3.65 -36.86 -5.47
N GLN A 112 -2.84 -37.37 -4.55
CA GLN A 112 -3.10 -38.63 -3.85
C GLN A 112 -4.32 -38.55 -2.93
N LEU A 113 -4.52 -37.43 -2.25
CA LEU A 113 -5.62 -37.22 -1.31
C LEU A 113 -6.97 -37.15 -2.03
N VAL A 114 -7.07 -36.33 -3.08
CA VAL A 114 -8.33 -35.99 -3.77
C VAL A 114 -8.55 -36.79 -5.06
N LYS A 115 -7.56 -37.61 -5.47
CA LYS A 115 -7.60 -38.45 -6.68
C LYS A 115 -7.76 -37.65 -7.97
N VAL A 116 -6.99 -36.57 -8.09
CA VAL A 116 -6.91 -35.72 -9.30
C VAL A 116 -5.60 -35.95 -10.05
N SER A 117 -5.50 -35.47 -11.30
CA SER A 117 -4.25 -35.57 -12.06
C SER A 117 -3.16 -34.67 -11.46
N PRO A 118 -1.87 -35.01 -11.63
CA PRO A 118 -0.76 -34.19 -11.14
C PRO A 118 -0.83 -32.73 -11.63
N GLU A 119 -1.19 -32.52 -12.90
CA GLU A 119 -1.26 -31.18 -13.50
C GLU A 119 -2.30 -30.30 -12.81
N LYS A 120 -3.49 -30.85 -12.53
CA LYS A 120 -4.54 -30.15 -11.78
C LYS A 120 -4.16 -29.89 -10.33
N ALA A 121 -3.37 -30.79 -9.73
CA ALA A 121 -2.88 -30.59 -8.38
C ALA A 121 -1.85 -29.46 -8.30
N HIS A 122 -0.95 -29.36 -9.28
CA HIS A 122 -0.03 -28.24 -9.41
C HIS A 122 -0.78 -26.91 -9.55
N GLU A 123 -1.71 -26.84 -10.51
CA GLU A 123 -2.53 -25.64 -10.73
C GLU A 123 -3.25 -25.20 -9.45
N PHE A 124 -3.88 -26.16 -8.74
CA PHE A 124 -4.57 -25.87 -7.48
C PHE A 124 -3.64 -25.25 -6.43
N VAL A 125 -2.47 -25.87 -6.20
CA VAL A 125 -1.49 -25.42 -5.20
C VAL A 125 -0.95 -24.04 -5.55
N ASP A 126 -0.58 -23.82 -6.81
CA ASP A 126 -0.07 -22.52 -7.29
C ASP A 126 -1.11 -21.42 -7.08
N VAL A 127 -2.40 -21.69 -7.31
CA VAL A 127 -3.49 -20.75 -7.03
C VAL A 127 -3.63 -20.47 -5.53
N GLN A 128 -3.50 -21.47 -4.65
CA GLN A 128 -3.59 -21.23 -3.20
C GLN A 128 -2.42 -20.38 -2.68
N MET A 129 -1.22 -20.62 -3.19
CA MET A 129 -0.04 -19.83 -2.84
C MET A 129 -0.11 -18.42 -3.43
N GLY A 130 -0.51 -18.30 -4.69
CA GLY A 130 -0.72 -17.02 -5.35
C GLY A 130 -1.75 -16.17 -4.62
N GLY A 131 -2.84 -16.77 -4.15
CA GLY A 131 -3.85 -16.08 -3.34
C GLY A 131 -3.33 -15.53 -2.01
N ALA A 132 -2.20 -16.04 -1.51
CA ALA A 132 -1.59 -15.57 -0.26
C ALA A 132 -0.50 -14.51 -0.45
N LEU A 133 -0.19 -14.13 -1.70
CA LEU A 133 0.82 -13.12 -2.04
C LEU A 133 0.55 -11.79 -1.33
N GLN A 134 -0.70 -11.35 -1.24
CA GLN A 134 -1.03 -10.10 -0.53
C GLN A 134 -0.66 -10.16 0.96
N THR A 135 -0.90 -11.29 1.62
CA THR A 135 -0.52 -11.46 3.03
C THR A 135 1.00 -11.54 3.16
N TRP A 136 1.67 -12.25 2.25
CA TRP A 136 3.12 -12.26 2.18
C TRP A 136 3.67 -10.83 2.03
N GLU A 137 3.12 -10.03 1.12
CA GLU A 137 3.58 -8.67 0.82
C GLU A 137 3.49 -7.73 2.03
N ILE A 138 2.46 -7.86 2.87
CA ILE A 138 2.28 -7.08 4.11
C ILE A 138 3.51 -7.17 5.03
N PHE A 139 4.16 -8.34 5.09
CA PHE A 139 5.34 -8.56 5.93
C PHE A 139 6.65 -8.21 5.22
N THR A 140 6.60 -7.77 3.96
CA THR A 140 7.80 -7.34 3.24
C THR A 140 8.37 -6.10 3.94
N PRO A 141 9.64 -6.10 4.35
CA PRO A 141 10.27 -4.92 4.89
C PRO A 141 10.11 -3.76 3.92
N THR A 142 9.53 -2.66 4.39
CA THR A 142 9.63 -1.37 3.68
C THR A 142 11.09 -0.96 3.59
N ARG A 143 11.40 0.09 2.81
CA ARG A 143 12.77 0.60 2.65
C ARG A 143 13.47 0.59 4.02
N SER A 144 14.68 0.06 4.10
CA SER A 144 15.40 -0.13 5.38
C SER A 144 15.56 1.16 6.19
N SER A 145 15.44 2.32 5.55
CA SER A 145 15.39 3.64 6.17
C SER A 145 14.08 4.00 6.88
N GLU A 146 12.96 3.32 6.57
CA GLU A 146 11.60 3.65 7.01
C GLU A 146 11.04 2.65 8.04
N GLY A 147 11.33 1.35 7.86
CA GLY A 147 10.85 0.28 8.74
C GLY A 147 11.58 0.24 10.08
N ALA A 148 10.91 -0.31 11.11
CA ALA A 148 11.58 -0.72 12.35
C ALA A 148 12.74 -1.66 12.04
N ASP A 149 13.76 -1.67 12.89
CA ASP A 149 14.77 -2.73 12.83
C ASP A 149 14.01 -4.06 13.03
N GLY A 150 14.26 -5.10 12.22
CA GLY A 150 13.47 -6.35 12.25
C GLY A 150 12.03 -6.31 11.67
N GLY A 151 11.52 -5.15 11.24
CA GLY A 151 10.27 -5.03 10.48
C GLY A 151 8.98 -5.30 11.27
N LEU A 152 7.93 -5.74 10.59
CA LEU A 152 6.62 -5.98 11.22
C LEU A 152 6.66 -7.10 12.28
N GLY A 153 7.61 -8.03 12.15
CA GLY A 153 7.77 -9.15 13.09
C GLY A 153 8.19 -8.75 14.50
N GLU A 154 8.88 -7.62 14.68
CA GLU A 154 9.21 -7.11 16.02
C GLU A 154 8.01 -6.48 16.74
N LEU A 155 7.00 -6.06 15.98
CA LEU A 155 5.81 -5.39 16.51
C LEU A 155 4.66 -6.36 16.76
N LEU A 156 4.79 -7.61 16.33
CA LEU A 156 3.76 -8.64 16.45
C LEU A 156 4.27 -9.77 17.32
N GLU A 157 3.36 -10.29 18.14
CA GLU A 157 3.57 -11.51 18.92
C GLU A 157 2.55 -12.56 18.50
N LEU A 158 3.01 -13.80 18.33
CA LEU A 158 2.12 -14.92 18.06
C LEU A 158 1.34 -15.26 19.34
N GLU A 159 0.00 -15.15 19.29
CA GLU A 159 -0.85 -15.66 20.37
C GLU A 159 -1.15 -17.16 20.20
N GLY A 160 -1.26 -17.61 18.95
CA GLY A 160 -1.44 -19.02 18.63
C GLY A 160 -2.31 -19.26 17.39
N LEU A 161 -2.37 -20.53 16.98
CA LEU A 161 -3.24 -21.03 15.91
C LEU A 161 -4.41 -21.80 16.51
N GLU A 162 -5.63 -21.31 16.27
CA GLU A 162 -6.85 -22.04 16.55
C GLU A 162 -7.25 -22.88 15.33
N LEU A 163 -7.18 -24.21 15.46
CA LEU A 163 -7.69 -25.12 14.44
C LEU A 163 -9.23 -25.16 14.54
N GLY A 164 -9.88 -24.96 13.39
CA GLY A 164 -11.33 -25.01 13.31
C GLY A 164 -11.88 -26.44 13.24
N GLU A 165 -13.14 -26.57 12.82
CA GLU A 165 -13.88 -27.84 12.83
C GLU A 165 -13.16 -28.93 12.02
N GLY A 166 -12.94 -30.08 12.67
CA GLY A 166 -12.39 -31.28 12.04
C GLY A 166 -13.39 -31.91 11.06
N ARG A 167 -12.94 -32.18 9.85
CA ARG A 167 -13.74 -32.71 8.74
C ARG A 167 -13.07 -33.90 8.09
N THR A 168 -13.91 -34.78 7.54
CA THR A 168 -13.45 -35.93 6.73
C THR A 168 -12.92 -35.46 5.38
N VAL A 169 -12.30 -36.37 4.61
CA VAL A 169 -11.80 -36.06 3.25
C VAL A 169 -12.89 -35.53 2.31
N ASN A 170 -14.15 -35.90 2.54
CA ASN A 170 -15.28 -35.50 1.70
C ASN A 170 -15.88 -34.14 2.10
N GLY A 171 -15.45 -33.55 3.22
CA GLY A 171 -15.91 -32.23 3.69
C GLY A 171 -16.93 -32.19 4.84
N PRO A 172 -17.75 -33.22 5.15
CA PRO A 172 -18.58 -33.22 6.36
C PRO A 172 -17.76 -33.19 7.65
N VAL A 173 -18.34 -32.62 8.72
CA VAL A 173 -17.78 -32.63 10.08
C VAL A 173 -17.57 -34.08 10.50
N ALA A 174 -16.35 -34.39 10.95
CA ALA A 174 -15.97 -35.73 11.37
C ALA A 174 -16.63 -36.07 12.71
N LYS A 175 -17.15 -37.29 12.83
CA LYS A 175 -17.63 -37.85 14.10
C LYS A 175 -16.45 -38.36 14.95
N GLU A 176 -16.70 -38.70 16.21
CA GLU A 176 -15.66 -39.15 17.16
C GLU A 176 -14.83 -40.35 16.67
N ASP A 177 -15.40 -41.23 15.85
CA ASP A 177 -14.76 -42.42 15.28
C ASP A 177 -14.21 -42.20 13.86
N GLU A 178 -14.48 -41.05 13.26
CA GLU A 178 -14.06 -40.72 11.90
C GLU A 178 -12.70 -40.00 11.92
N ARG A 179 -11.84 -40.36 10.96
CA ARG A 179 -10.55 -39.70 10.80
C ARG A 179 -10.73 -38.25 10.34
N VAL A 180 -10.20 -37.32 11.13
CA VAL A 180 -10.06 -35.91 10.75
C VAL A 180 -8.93 -35.77 9.73
N VAL A 181 -9.28 -35.27 8.55
CA VAL A 181 -8.36 -35.05 7.43
C VAL A 181 -8.22 -33.56 7.11
N GLN A 182 -9.24 -32.76 7.42
CA GLN A 182 -9.27 -31.33 7.15
C GLN A 182 -9.68 -30.57 8.40
N HIS A 183 -9.18 -29.36 8.57
CA HIS A 183 -9.67 -28.38 9.54
C HIS A 183 -10.14 -27.14 8.79
N TRP A 184 -11.37 -26.69 9.05
CA TRP A 184 -11.99 -25.56 8.36
C TRP A 184 -12.24 -24.38 9.31
N GLY A 185 -11.97 -23.16 8.84
CA GLY A 185 -12.18 -21.94 9.63
C GLY A 185 -11.09 -21.68 10.67
N ASN A 186 -9.84 -21.97 10.31
CA ASN A 186 -8.69 -21.81 11.21
C ASN A 186 -8.26 -20.34 11.29
N VAL A 187 -7.78 -19.92 12.46
CA VAL A 187 -7.38 -18.53 12.72
C VAL A 187 -6.06 -18.50 13.46
N LEU A 188 -5.06 -17.88 12.86
CA LEU A 188 -3.83 -17.48 13.55
C LEU A 188 -4.04 -16.09 14.15
N ARG A 189 -3.81 -15.94 15.46
CA ARG A 189 -3.94 -14.66 16.15
C ARG A 189 -2.57 -14.06 16.41
N LEU A 190 -2.43 -12.78 16.06
CA LEU A 190 -1.21 -11.99 16.22
C LEU A 190 -1.54 -10.77 17.08
N ARG A 191 -0.89 -10.63 18.23
CA ARG A 191 -1.05 -9.46 19.11
C ARG A 191 -0.07 -8.37 18.70
N TYR A 192 -0.52 -7.13 18.64
CA TYR A 192 0.36 -5.98 18.48
C TYR A 192 1.07 -5.71 19.81
N ALA A 193 2.40 -5.63 19.84
CA ALA A 193 3.14 -5.50 21.09
C ALA A 193 2.92 -4.14 21.75
N GLU A 194 2.76 -3.07 20.96
CA GLU A 194 2.66 -1.69 21.46
C GLU A 194 1.23 -1.27 21.87
N ALA A 195 0.20 -2.05 21.53
CA ALA A 195 -1.18 -1.78 21.90
C ALA A 195 -1.97 -3.09 22.02
N ASP A 196 -2.99 -3.12 22.88
CA ASP A 196 -3.82 -4.31 23.10
C ASP A 196 -4.79 -4.57 21.92
N VAL A 197 -4.23 -4.88 20.75
CA VAL A 197 -4.93 -5.16 19.50
C VAL A 197 -4.51 -6.52 18.99
N VAL A 198 -5.49 -7.36 18.68
CA VAL A 198 -5.27 -8.67 18.05
C VAL A 198 -5.71 -8.60 16.59
N PHE A 199 -4.83 -9.09 15.71
CA PHE A 199 -5.07 -9.31 14.30
C PHE A 199 -5.28 -10.78 14.01
N GLU A 200 -6.09 -11.06 13.00
CA GLU A 200 -6.36 -12.42 12.54
C GLU A 200 -5.72 -12.66 11.16
N LEU A 201 -5.00 -13.77 11.02
CA LEU A 201 -4.76 -14.40 9.72
C LEU A 201 -5.69 -15.60 9.58
N ARG A 202 -6.58 -15.55 8.59
CA ARG A 202 -7.58 -16.59 8.35
C ARG A 202 -7.05 -17.61 7.36
N ILE A 203 -7.23 -18.88 7.69
CA ILE A 203 -6.78 -20.00 6.88
C ILE A 203 -7.99 -20.92 6.71
N SER A 204 -8.65 -20.81 5.56
CA SER A 204 -9.90 -21.51 5.30
C SER A 204 -9.76 -23.03 5.44
N ARG A 205 -8.65 -23.62 5.01
CA ARG A 205 -8.42 -25.08 5.01
C ARG A 205 -6.97 -25.43 5.38
N ILE A 206 -6.83 -26.30 6.37
CA ILE A 206 -5.59 -26.99 6.73
C ILE A 206 -5.83 -28.49 6.57
N PHE A 207 -4.94 -29.21 5.89
CA PHE A 207 -5.05 -30.64 5.68
C PHE A 207 -4.05 -31.41 6.53
N ARG A 208 -4.44 -32.61 6.96
CA ARG A 208 -3.58 -33.60 7.57
C ARG A 208 -3.24 -34.67 6.53
N VAL A 209 -1.99 -34.70 6.08
CA VAL A 209 -1.51 -35.60 5.02
C VAL A 209 -0.26 -36.35 5.44
N PRO A 210 0.02 -37.55 4.89
CA PRO A 210 1.32 -38.19 5.07
C PRO A 210 2.46 -37.27 4.61
N SER A 211 3.55 -37.21 5.37
CA SER A 211 4.71 -36.42 4.98
C SER A 211 5.37 -37.01 3.74
N PRO A 212 5.73 -36.19 2.73
CA PRO A 212 6.53 -36.66 1.59
C PRO A 212 7.89 -37.24 2.01
N GLN A 213 8.46 -36.72 3.10
CA GLN A 213 9.78 -37.12 3.60
C GLN A 213 9.72 -38.36 4.50
N ASP A 214 8.61 -38.54 5.22
CA ASP A 214 8.34 -39.71 6.06
C ASP A 214 6.85 -40.09 5.99
N PRO A 215 6.46 -40.95 5.02
CA PRO A 215 5.06 -41.31 4.81
C PRO A 215 4.39 -42.02 5.99
N THR A 216 5.16 -42.44 7.00
CA THR A 216 4.61 -43.05 8.23
C THR A 216 4.06 -42.01 9.20
N ARG A 217 4.39 -40.73 9.00
CA ARG A 217 3.95 -39.61 9.84
C ARG A 217 3.01 -38.71 9.08
N GLU A 218 2.05 -38.15 9.80
CA GLU A 218 1.13 -37.17 9.25
C GLU A 218 1.55 -35.76 9.66
N VAL A 219 1.46 -34.84 8.71
CA VAL A 219 1.76 -33.43 8.88
C VAL A 219 0.56 -32.57 8.54
N LEU A 220 0.48 -31.40 9.18
CA LEU A 220 -0.48 -30.35 8.88
C LEU A 220 0.12 -29.41 7.83
N VAL A 221 -0.66 -29.14 6.78
CA VAL A 221 -0.26 -28.28 5.65
C VAL A 221 -1.39 -27.34 5.26
N LEU A 222 -1.02 -26.17 4.74
CA LEU A 222 -1.94 -25.16 4.22
C LEU A 222 -2.53 -25.66 2.89
N ALA A 223 -3.86 -25.67 2.81
CA ALA A 223 -4.62 -26.05 1.60
C ALA A 223 -5.50 -24.90 1.08
N SER A 224 -5.27 -23.69 1.59
CA SER A 224 -5.90 -22.45 1.17
C SER A 224 -4.95 -21.26 1.39
N PRO A 225 -5.21 -20.11 0.77
CA PRO A 225 -4.49 -18.88 1.09
C PRO A 225 -4.56 -18.55 2.58
N VAL A 226 -3.47 -17.96 3.09
CA VAL A 226 -3.48 -17.25 4.37
C VAL A 226 -3.94 -15.83 4.08
N GLU A 227 -5.02 -15.40 4.71
CA GLU A 227 -5.61 -14.08 4.47
C GLU A 227 -5.52 -13.21 5.72
N ALA A 228 -4.74 -12.13 5.65
CA ALA A 228 -4.74 -11.09 6.67
C ALA A 228 -6.10 -10.41 6.76
N ASP A 229 -6.58 -10.18 7.98
CA ASP A 229 -7.78 -9.39 8.24
C ASP A 229 -7.63 -7.93 7.75
N ARG A 230 -8.75 -7.21 7.74
CA ARG A 230 -8.78 -5.82 7.27
C ARG A 230 -7.99 -4.89 8.19
N ARG A 231 -7.94 -5.18 9.49
CA ARG A 231 -7.31 -4.31 10.47
C ARG A 231 -5.80 -4.30 10.32
N LEU A 232 -5.19 -5.46 10.09
CA LEU A 232 -3.75 -5.57 9.81
C LEU A 232 -3.40 -4.86 8.49
N ARG A 233 -4.21 -5.04 7.44
CA ARG A 233 -4.04 -4.31 6.17
C ARG A 233 -4.12 -2.80 6.38
N THR A 234 -5.09 -2.33 7.17
CA THR A 234 -5.25 -0.91 7.51
C THR A 234 -4.05 -0.38 8.29
N LEU A 235 -3.56 -1.13 9.28
CA LEU A 235 -2.35 -0.79 10.05
C LEU A 235 -1.14 -0.58 9.13
N VAL A 236 -0.94 -1.49 8.18
CA VAL A 236 0.16 -1.44 7.21
C VAL A 236 -0.01 -0.29 6.22
N ALA A 237 -1.21 -0.11 5.68
CA ALA A 237 -1.53 0.97 4.75
C ALA A 237 -1.39 2.37 5.37
N LEU A 238 -1.63 2.50 6.68
CA LEU A 238 -1.39 3.73 7.43
C LEU A 238 0.09 3.97 7.75
N GLY A 239 0.93 2.94 7.63
CA GLY A 239 2.33 2.97 7.99
C GLY A 239 2.58 2.96 9.50
N LEU A 240 1.65 2.45 10.32
CA LEU A 240 1.81 2.45 11.78
C LEU A 240 2.86 1.45 12.28
N HIS A 241 3.30 0.54 11.41
CA HIS A 241 4.45 -0.36 11.62
C HIS A 241 5.81 0.29 11.29
N LEU A 242 5.81 1.54 10.83
CA LEU A 242 7.02 2.27 10.46
C LEU A 242 7.57 3.07 11.65
N LYS A 243 8.83 3.49 11.53
CA LYS A 243 9.50 4.30 12.54
C LYS A 243 8.73 5.60 12.86
N PRO A 244 8.47 5.92 14.14
CA PRO A 244 7.87 7.21 14.55
C PRO A 244 8.61 8.44 14.03
N GLU A 245 9.91 8.30 13.75
CA GLU A 245 10.81 9.30 13.16
C GLU A 245 10.25 9.91 11.88
N LEU A 246 9.49 9.14 11.09
CA LEU A 246 8.91 9.61 9.84
C LEU A 246 7.90 10.73 10.03
N LEU A 247 7.35 10.90 11.23
CA LEU A 247 6.42 11.99 11.58
C LEU A 247 7.13 13.26 12.06
N ARG A 248 8.47 13.26 12.12
CA ARG A 248 9.22 14.48 12.46
C ARG A 248 9.08 15.50 11.34
N SER A 249 8.99 16.77 11.69
CA SER A 249 8.75 17.87 10.74
C SER A 249 9.76 17.97 9.59
N ARG A 250 10.97 17.42 9.74
CA ARG A 250 11.98 17.40 8.67
C ARG A 250 11.80 16.26 7.68
N GLU A 251 11.20 15.16 8.13
CA GLU A 251 11.03 13.93 7.36
C GLU A 251 9.64 13.89 6.70
N TYR A 252 8.61 14.36 7.42
CA TYR A 252 7.23 14.22 6.97
C TYR A 252 6.90 15.18 5.81
N PRO A 253 6.23 14.72 4.73
CA PRO A 253 5.98 15.53 3.55
C PRO A 253 5.19 16.82 3.81
N PHE A 254 4.30 16.82 4.81
CA PHE A 254 3.55 18.00 5.23
C PHE A 254 3.96 18.39 6.67
N PRO A 255 4.91 19.33 6.85
CA PRO A 255 5.46 19.61 8.17
C PRO A 255 4.40 20.22 9.11
N LEU A 256 3.83 19.41 9.99
CA LEU A 256 2.79 19.80 10.94
C LEU A 256 3.36 19.81 12.36
N LYS A 257 4.09 20.88 12.67
CA LYS A 257 4.69 21.14 13.98
C LYS A 257 4.07 22.39 14.59
N GLU A 258 3.91 22.40 15.91
CA GLU A 258 3.42 23.57 16.65
C GLU A 258 4.19 24.84 16.28
N GLY A 259 3.46 25.92 15.99
CA GLY A 259 4.00 27.20 15.52
C GLY A 259 4.22 27.29 14.02
N ASN A 260 4.04 26.20 13.25
CA ASN A 260 4.00 26.29 11.79
C ASN A 260 2.76 27.06 11.33
N PHE A 261 2.92 27.90 10.31
CA PHE A 261 1.78 28.56 9.68
C PHE A 261 1.97 28.74 8.18
N TRP A 262 0.84 28.92 7.50
CA TRP A 262 0.73 29.26 6.09
C TRP A 262 -0.31 30.37 5.93
N ARG A 263 0.09 31.48 5.33
CA ARG A 263 -0.78 32.62 5.02
C ARG A 263 -1.00 32.66 3.52
N PHE A 264 -2.27 32.68 3.12
CA PHE A 264 -2.68 32.69 1.72
C PHE A 264 -3.45 33.96 1.41
N ARG A 265 -3.22 34.50 0.20
CA ARG A 265 -4.04 35.54 -0.41
C ARG A 265 -5.08 34.90 -1.31
N ARG A 266 -6.29 35.41 -1.24
CA ARG A 266 -7.48 34.87 -1.91
C ARG A 266 -7.96 35.86 -2.95
N TYR A 267 -8.16 35.40 -4.17
CA TYR A 267 -8.67 36.24 -5.26
C TYR A 267 -9.55 35.43 -6.21
N ASN A 268 -10.41 36.12 -6.96
CA ASN A 268 -11.20 35.48 -8.00
C ASN A 268 -10.32 35.24 -9.23
N ARG A 269 -10.26 34.00 -9.71
CA ARG A 269 -9.47 33.61 -10.87
C ARG A 269 -9.77 34.46 -12.11
N ALA A 270 -11.03 34.86 -12.31
CA ALA A 270 -11.46 35.65 -13.46
C ALA A 270 -11.00 37.11 -13.40
N LEU A 271 -10.78 37.66 -12.20
CA LEU A 271 -10.36 39.05 -11.99
C LEU A 271 -8.84 39.19 -11.83
N GLY A 272 -8.14 38.09 -11.51
CA GLY A 272 -6.71 38.10 -11.27
C GLY A 272 -6.32 38.68 -9.91
N GLN A 273 -5.00 38.83 -9.67
CA GLN A 273 -4.46 39.28 -8.38
C GLN A 273 -4.45 40.81 -8.19
N GLU A 274 -4.54 41.59 -9.27
CA GLU A 274 -4.26 43.05 -9.25
C GLU A 274 -5.42 43.91 -8.74
N GLU A 275 -6.65 43.39 -8.64
CA GLU A 275 -7.84 44.20 -8.34
C GLU A 275 -8.28 44.25 -6.86
N VAL A 276 -7.57 43.60 -5.92
CA VAL A 276 -8.03 43.54 -4.53
C VAL A 276 -6.95 44.10 -3.59
N ASP A 277 -7.05 45.39 -3.26
CA ASP A 277 -6.34 45.95 -2.11
C ASP A 277 -7.03 45.46 -0.82
N PRO A 278 -6.36 44.64 0.03
CA PRO A 278 -6.95 44.12 1.27
C PRO A 278 -7.46 45.23 2.20
N LEU A 279 -6.88 46.43 2.12
CA LEU A 279 -7.25 47.57 2.95
C LEU A 279 -8.59 48.21 2.55
N GLU A 280 -9.00 48.14 1.28
CA GLU A 280 -10.28 48.72 0.85
C GLU A 280 -11.50 47.90 1.33
N ILE A 281 -11.34 46.58 1.49
CA ILE A 281 -12.39 45.69 1.99
C ILE A 281 -12.51 45.76 3.52
N ALA A 282 -11.39 45.85 4.24
CA ALA A 282 -11.35 45.89 5.71
C ALA A 282 -12.00 47.15 6.32
N VAL A 283 -12.10 48.25 5.56
CA VAL A 283 -12.62 49.56 6.03
C VAL A 283 -14.13 49.74 5.76
N GLY A 284 -14.85 48.66 5.44
CA GLY A 284 -16.31 48.69 5.27
C GLY A 284 -16.78 49.16 3.88
N GLY A 285 -15.89 49.12 2.88
CA GLY A 285 -16.29 49.19 1.48
C GLY A 285 -17.18 48.01 1.11
N GLN A 286 -18.26 48.23 0.35
CA GLN A 286 -19.03 47.13 -0.20
C GLN A 286 -18.12 46.28 -1.08
N ALA A 287 -17.82 45.06 -0.64
CA ALA A 287 -17.08 44.08 -1.43
C ALA A 287 -17.68 44.02 -2.84
N ALA A 288 -16.88 44.34 -3.85
CA ALA A 288 -17.31 44.37 -5.24
C ALA A 288 -17.85 42.98 -5.63
N ALA A 289 -18.84 42.92 -6.53
CA ALA A 289 -19.37 41.65 -7.01
C ALA A 289 -18.23 40.79 -7.57
N GLY A 290 -18.19 39.51 -7.20
CA GLY A 290 -17.12 38.61 -7.62
C GLY A 290 -15.85 38.64 -6.76
N THR A 291 -15.77 39.42 -5.68
CA THR A 291 -14.65 39.33 -4.72
C THR A 291 -14.89 38.23 -3.67
N PRO A 292 -13.85 37.46 -3.28
CA PRO A 292 -13.94 36.52 -2.16
C PRO A 292 -14.33 37.24 -0.87
N ARG A 293 -15.13 36.58 -0.01
CA ARG A 293 -15.59 37.16 1.27
C ARG A 293 -14.47 37.50 2.26
N SER A 294 -13.35 36.79 2.13
CA SER A 294 -12.14 37.00 2.92
C SER A 294 -10.97 37.10 1.93
N PRO A 295 -10.24 38.23 1.86
CA PRO A 295 -9.07 38.40 1.01
C PRO A 295 -7.85 37.59 1.48
N GLU A 296 -7.80 37.19 2.75
CA GLU A 296 -6.72 36.36 3.28
C GLU A 296 -7.23 35.20 4.13
N VAL A 297 -6.42 34.15 4.23
CA VAL A 297 -6.63 33.05 5.17
C VAL A 297 -5.29 32.61 5.76
N ILE A 298 -5.27 32.39 7.06
CA ILE A 298 -4.11 31.89 7.79
C ILE A 298 -4.45 30.52 8.36
N MET A 299 -3.62 29.53 8.07
CA MET A 299 -3.65 28.21 8.68
C MET A 299 -2.46 28.08 9.64
N GLU A 300 -2.73 27.78 10.92
CA GLU A 300 -1.71 27.66 11.96
C GLU A 300 -1.85 26.34 12.71
N VAL A 301 -0.72 25.71 13.03
CA VAL A 301 -0.66 24.55 13.92
C VAL A 301 -0.51 25.03 15.36
N LEU A 302 -1.57 24.87 16.14
CA LEU A 302 -1.67 25.29 17.53
C LEU A 302 -1.05 24.31 18.51
N GLY A 303 -0.95 23.03 18.14
CA GLY A 303 -0.45 21.99 19.03
C GLY A 303 -0.40 20.62 18.35
N VAL A 304 0.45 19.75 18.88
CA VAL A 304 0.63 18.37 18.39
C VAL A 304 0.74 17.43 19.57
N GLU A 305 -0.22 16.53 19.71
CA GLU A 305 -0.20 15.45 20.69
C GLU A 305 0.41 14.18 20.07
N GLN A 306 1.20 13.43 20.84
CA GLN A 306 1.99 12.31 20.34
C GLN A 306 1.53 10.96 20.92
N TYR A 307 1.28 9.99 20.04
CA TYR A 307 0.80 8.65 20.37
C TYR A 307 1.59 7.60 19.57
N GLY A 308 2.82 7.27 19.98
CA GLY A 308 3.63 6.24 19.29
C GLY A 308 3.89 6.58 17.81
N THR A 309 3.24 5.87 16.89
CA THR A 309 3.34 6.03 15.43
C THR A 309 2.21 6.87 14.80
N TRP A 310 1.41 7.58 15.59
CA TRP A 310 0.49 8.61 15.08
C TRP A 310 0.49 9.90 15.94
N ARG A 311 -0.05 10.98 15.38
CA ARG A 311 -0.14 12.30 16.03
C ARG A 311 -1.54 12.88 15.89
N LEU A 312 -2.00 13.63 16.89
CA LEU A 312 -3.18 14.48 16.77
C LEU A 312 -2.71 15.93 16.62
N VAL A 313 -3.00 16.53 15.47
CA VAL A 313 -2.57 17.89 15.11
C VAL A 313 -3.74 18.84 15.24
N HIS A 314 -3.53 19.93 15.97
CA HIS A 314 -4.51 20.96 16.25
C HIS A 314 -4.29 22.11 15.26
N VAL A 315 -5.19 22.25 14.30
CA VAL A 315 -5.09 23.28 13.26
C VAL A 315 -6.14 24.35 13.49
N MET A 316 -5.76 25.61 13.31
CA MET A 316 -6.69 26.73 13.27
C MET A 316 -6.62 27.39 11.90
N ARG A 317 -7.79 27.66 11.32
CA ARG A 317 -7.93 28.50 10.13
C ARG A 317 -8.62 29.79 10.52
N SER A 318 -7.98 30.92 10.21
CA SER A 318 -8.51 32.25 10.46
C SER A 318 -8.73 32.97 9.14
N TYR A 319 -9.91 33.53 8.96
CA TYR A 319 -10.30 34.30 7.79
C TYR A 319 -10.28 35.78 8.16
N GLU A 320 -9.62 36.60 7.34
CA GLU A 320 -9.65 38.06 7.46
C GLU A 320 -10.95 38.62 6.86
N ASP A 321 -12.08 38.25 7.45
CA ASP A 321 -13.41 38.77 7.10
C ASP A 321 -13.94 39.72 8.18
N ALA A 322 -15.10 40.33 7.96
CA ALA A 322 -15.71 41.27 8.90
C ALA A 322 -16.04 40.65 10.29
N ASP A 323 -16.21 39.33 10.35
CA ASP A 323 -16.56 38.59 11.56
C ASP A 323 -15.33 37.93 12.23
N PHE A 324 -14.14 38.11 11.64
CA PHE A 324 -12.90 37.41 12.00
C PHE A 324 -13.11 35.91 12.19
N THR A 325 -13.74 35.26 11.21
CA THR A 325 -14.15 33.86 11.34
C THR A 325 -12.97 32.93 11.62
N ARG A 326 -13.13 32.03 12.60
CA ARG A 326 -12.14 31.01 12.95
C ARG A 326 -12.74 29.62 12.89
N ALA A 327 -12.02 28.68 12.30
CA ALA A 327 -12.35 27.27 12.28
C ALA A 327 -11.24 26.46 12.96
N HIS A 328 -11.62 25.62 13.92
CA HIS A 328 -10.70 24.70 14.58
C HIS A 328 -10.86 23.31 13.99
N GLU A 329 -9.75 22.76 13.52
CA GLU A 329 -9.67 21.42 12.96
C GLU A 329 -8.73 20.56 13.81
N ARG A 330 -8.96 19.25 13.71
CA ARG A 330 -8.12 18.23 14.31
C ARG A 330 -7.80 17.22 13.24
N TRP A 331 -6.52 16.94 13.04
CA TRP A 331 -6.09 15.96 12.05
C TRP A 331 -5.33 14.83 12.72
N VAL A 332 -5.63 13.57 12.36
CA VAL A 332 -4.78 12.44 12.73
C VAL A 332 -3.72 12.26 11.65
N LEU A 333 -2.47 12.24 12.08
CA LEU A 333 -1.30 12.06 11.24
C LEU A 333 -0.72 10.68 11.44
N THR A 334 -0.59 9.93 10.35
CA THR A 334 0.14 8.66 10.29
C THR A 334 1.26 8.79 9.25
N PRO A 335 2.28 7.90 9.26
CA PRO A 335 3.41 8.00 8.34
C PRO A 335 3.02 8.02 6.86
N ARG A 336 1.88 7.40 6.51
CA ARG A 336 1.38 7.37 5.14
C ARG A 336 0.16 8.25 4.90
N ARG A 337 -0.57 8.74 5.91
CA ARG A 337 -1.87 9.39 5.67
C ARG A 337 -2.20 10.50 6.66
N ILE A 338 -3.05 11.41 6.22
CA ILE A 338 -3.63 12.49 7.04
C ILE A 338 -5.14 12.39 7.00
N TYR A 339 -5.81 12.37 8.14
CA TYR A 339 -7.27 12.31 8.22
C TYR A 339 -7.83 13.48 9.02
N VAL A 340 -9.02 13.97 8.68
CA VAL A 340 -9.80 14.80 9.61
C VAL A 340 -10.22 13.94 10.79
N CYS A 341 -10.18 14.47 12.02
CA CYS A 341 -10.54 13.81 13.26
C CYS A 341 -11.72 14.54 13.90
N ASN A 342 -12.92 13.97 13.77
CA ASN A 342 -14.11 14.53 14.41
C ASN A 342 -14.10 14.33 15.95
N ALA A 343 -15.11 14.84 16.65
CA ALA A 343 -15.19 14.73 18.11
C ALA A 343 -15.16 13.28 18.64
N ARG A 344 -15.70 12.31 17.89
CA ARG A 344 -15.67 10.89 18.28
C ARG A 344 -14.25 10.32 18.16
N CYS A 345 -13.56 10.67 17.08
CA CYS A 345 -12.15 10.34 16.88
C CYS A 345 -11.27 10.93 17.98
N GLN A 346 -11.50 12.19 18.36
CA GLN A 346 -10.74 12.84 19.42
C GLN A 346 -10.93 12.16 20.79
N ALA A 347 -12.16 11.76 21.11
CA ALA A 347 -12.47 11.11 22.37
C ALA A 347 -11.87 9.69 22.52
N ARG A 348 -11.32 9.13 21.43
CA ARG A 348 -10.77 7.76 21.37
C ARG A 348 -9.43 7.74 20.62
N ILE A 349 -8.68 8.84 20.70
CA ILE A 349 -7.42 9.01 19.96
C ILE A 349 -6.29 8.09 20.45
N ASP A 350 -6.42 7.58 21.68
CA ASP A 350 -5.54 6.61 22.32
C ASP A 350 -5.96 5.15 22.10
N ASP A 351 -7.16 4.90 21.57
CA ASP A 351 -7.68 3.58 21.25
C ASP A 351 -7.35 3.20 19.80
N LEU A 352 -6.22 2.50 19.60
CA LEU A 352 -5.79 2.02 18.29
C LEU A 352 -6.86 1.15 17.62
N SER A 353 -7.60 0.35 18.40
CA SER A 353 -8.63 -0.52 17.86
C SER A 353 -9.73 0.28 17.18
N TYR A 354 -10.22 1.32 17.87
CA TYR A 354 -11.17 2.27 17.33
C TYR A 354 -10.60 3.04 16.12
N LEU A 355 -9.34 3.47 16.18
CA LEU A 355 -8.74 4.24 15.09
C LEU A 355 -8.63 3.43 13.80
N LEU A 356 -8.21 2.16 13.87
CA LEU A 356 -8.15 1.29 12.70
C LEU A 356 -9.52 1.17 12.03
N GLU A 357 -10.58 0.94 12.80
CA GLU A 357 -11.96 0.91 12.28
C GLU A 357 -12.37 2.27 11.70
N TYR A 358 -12.04 3.38 12.39
CA TYR A 358 -12.35 4.72 11.92
C TYR A 358 -11.78 4.99 10.53
N PHE A 359 -10.50 4.64 10.30
CA PHE A 359 -9.80 4.92 9.04
C PHE A 359 -10.30 4.09 7.85
N GLU A 360 -10.91 2.93 8.08
CA GLU A 360 -11.54 2.13 7.02
C GLU A 360 -12.72 2.85 6.35
N TYR A 361 -13.35 3.79 7.05
CA TYR A 361 -14.51 4.52 6.55
C TYR A 361 -14.21 5.96 6.14
N GLN A 362 -13.03 6.49 6.47
CA GLN A 362 -12.67 7.87 6.14
C GLN A 362 -11.92 7.97 4.82
N VAL A 363 -12.09 9.10 4.13
CA VAL A 363 -11.23 9.52 3.02
C VAL A 363 -10.09 10.35 3.61
N PRO A 364 -8.82 9.97 3.40
CA PRO A 364 -7.69 10.79 3.86
C PRO A 364 -7.60 12.09 3.08
N ILE A 365 -7.19 13.16 3.76
CA ILE A 365 -6.87 14.47 3.17
C ILE A 365 -5.68 14.34 2.22
N PHE A 366 -4.69 13.53 2.61
CA PHE A 366 -3.48 13.20 1.84
C PHE A 366 -3.12 11.73 2.05
N SER A 367 -2.65 11.09 0.99
CA SER A 367 -2.05 9.75 1.00
C SER A 367 -0.61 9.86 0.47
N PHE A 368 0.36 9.35 1.22
CA PHE A 368 1.79 9.42 0.93
C PHE A 368 2.38 8.02 0.74
N PRO A 369 3.45 7.86 -0.08
CA PRO A 369 4.03 8.88 -0.96
C PRO A 369 3.03 9.31 -2.04
N LEU A 370 3.20 10.53 -2.56
CA LEU A 370 2.41 11.00 -3.71
C LEU A 370 3.12 10.54 -4.98
N GLU A 371 2.39 9.83 -5.84
CA GLU A 371 2.88 9.39 -7.14
C GLU A 371 2.00 9.95 -8.27
N PRO A 372 2.58 10.36 -9.41
CA PRO A 372 1.79 10.85 -10.53
C PRO A 372 0.77 9.82 -11.01
N GLY A 373 -0.48 10.23 -11.23
CA GLY A 373 -1.59 9.36 -11.60
C GLY A 373 -2.22 8.57 -10.44
N GLN A 374 -1.65 8.65 -9.23
CA GLN A 374 -2.19 7.95 -8.07
C GLN A 374 -3.54 8.55 -7.64
N GLY A 375 -4.55 7.71 -7.46
CA GLY A 375 -5.84 8.09 -6.91
C GLY A 375 -6.09 7.50 -5.53
N TRP A 376 -6.83 8.22 -4.68
CA TRP A 376 -7.33 7.67 -3.42
C TRP A 376 -8.73 8.18 -3.04
N GLY A 377 -9.49 7.31 -2.40
CA GLY A 377 -10.82 7.55 -1.84
C GLY A 377 -10.92 7.02 -0.42
N ARG A 378 -12.02 6.34 -0.10
CA ARG A 378 -12.24 5.75 1.23
C ARG A 378 -11.11 4.78 1.58
N ALA A 379 -10.68 4.80 2.86
CA ALA A 379 -9.56 4.02 3.36
C ALA A 379 -8.25 4.24 2.60
N GLY A 380 -8.13 5.34 1.83
CA GLY A 380 -6.98 5.60 0.97
C GLY A 380 -6.78 4.58 -0.15
N LEU A 381 -7.83 3.86 -0.54
CA LEU A 381 -7.83 2.90 -1.66
C LEU A 381 -8.21 3.62 -2.97
N GLY A 382 -7.98 2.97 -4.11
CA GLY A 382 -8.10 3.54 -5.46
C GLY A 382 -9.42 4.25 -5.79
N ALA A 383 -9.45 4.90 -6.97
CA ALA A 383 -10.47 5.91 -7.26
C ALA A 383 -11.89 5.35 -7.51
N GLU A 384 -12.79 5.41 -6.51
CA GLU A 384 -14.26 5.38 -6.66
C GLU A 384 -14.90 6.81 -6.65
N GLU A 385 -16.22 6.95 -6.55
CA GLU A 385 -16.86 8.29 -6.38
C GLU A 385 -16.39 8.95 -5.07
N GLY A 386 -16.02 10.25 -5.11
CA GLY A 386 -15.56 10.97 -3.91
C GLY A 386 -14.03 11.04 -3.72
N THR A 387 -13.26 11.09 -4.82
CA THR A 387 -11.82 10.78 -4.82
C THR A 387 -10.91 11.94 -5.10
N PHE A 388 -9.68 11.79 -4.61
CA PHE A 388 -8.52 12.59 -4.99
C PHE A 388 -7.67 11.84 -6.02
N VAL A 389 -7.08 12.58 -6.95
CA VAL A 389 -6.16 12.07 -7.96
C VAL A 389 -4.98 13.03 -8.07
N VAL A 390 -3.78 12.48 -8.07
CA VAL A 390 -2.55 13.21 -8.39
C VAL A 390 -2.43 13.29 -9.91
N ASP A 391 -2.24 14.49 -10.41
CA ASP A 391 -1.99 14.74 -11.83
C ASP A 391 -0.75 13.94 -12.31
N GLU A 392 -0.76 13.49 -13.57
CA GLU A 392 0.30 12.64 -14.15
C GLU A 392 1.63 13.38 -14.34
N SER A 393 1.59 14.71 -14.23
CA SER A 393 2.74 15.59 -14.45
C SER A 393 3.06 16.44 -13.22
N TRP A 394 4.34 16.78 -13.12
CA TRP A 394 4.83 17.71 -12.12
C TRP A 394 4.60 19.15 -12.57
N HIS A 395 4.21 20.00 -11.62
CA HIS A 395 3.88 21.40 -11.88
C HIS A 395 4.94 22.34 -11.32
N ARG A 396 5.14 23.46 -12.02
CA ARG A 396 5.80 24.65 -11.48
C ARG A 396 4.74 25.66 -11.09
N VAL A 397 4.76 26.11 -9.84
CA VAL A 397 3.79 27.06 -9.29
C VAL A 397 4.54 28.28 -8.79
N GLU A 398 4.19 29.44 -9.31
CA GLU A 398 4.68 30.74 -8.84
C GLU A 398 3.62 31.37 -7.92
N THR A 399 4.04 31.73 -6.71
CA THR A 399 3.20 32.44 -5.73
C THR A 399 4.00 33.61 -5.14
N PRO A 400 3.37 34.52 -4.38
CA PRO A 400 4.10 35.61 -3.72
C PRO A 400 5.17 35.14 -2.73
N ALA A 401 5.05 33.94 -2.17
CA ALA A 401 6.07 33.31 -1.33
C ALA A 401 7.29 32.78 -2.11
N GLY A 402 7.23 32.74 -3.45
CA GLY A 402 8.29 32.28 -4.34
C GLY A 402 7.84 31.25 -5.37
N GLY A 403 8.81 30.77 -6.17
CA GLY A 403 8.60 29.71 -7.16
C GLY A 403 8.84 28.33 -6.58
N PHE A 404 7.88 27.42 -6.78
CA PHE A 404 7.93 26.03 -6.34
C PHE A 404 7.98 25.11 -7.56
N VAL A 405 9.03 24.28 -7.64
CA VAL A 405 9.22 23.26 -8.68
C VAL A 405 8.95 21.88 -8.11
N GLY A 406 8.52 20.94 -8.96
CA GLY A 406 8.20 19.58 -8.50
C GLY A 406 6.98 19.56 -7.57
N THR A 407 5.97 20.38 -7.87
CA THR A 407 4.72 20.38 -7.12
C THR A 407 3.75 19.35 -7.69
N TYR A 408 3.03 18.67 -6.80
CA TYR A 408 1.97 17.75 -7.18
C TYR A 408 0.64 18.51 -7.24
N ALA A 409 -0.05 18.45 -8.37
CA ALA A 409 -1.44 18.85 -8.42
C ALA A 409 -2.32 17.68 -7.98
N ILE A 410 -3.16 17.92 -6.98
CA ILE A 410 -4.11 16.94 -6.44
C ILE A 410 -5.51 17.50 -6.69
N GLU A 411 -6.29 16.82 -7.50
CA GLU A 411 -7.66 17.18 -7.84
C GLU A 411 -8.62 16.21 -7.17
N GLY A 412 -9.76 16.70 -6.69
CA GLY A 412 -10.76 15.79 -6.17
C GLY A 412 -11.82 16.40 -5.30
N THR A 413 -12.63 15.49 -4.76
CA THR A 413 -13.68 15.79 -3.79
C THR A 413 -13.32 15.17 -2.45
N GLY A 414 -13.44 15.91 -1.36
CA GLY A 414 -13.10 15.31 -0.06
C GLY A 414 -13.33 16.20 1.17
N PRO A 415 -12.91 15.72 2.36
CA PRO A 415 -13.46 16.17 3.64
C PRO A 415 -13.10 17.61 4.04
N LEU A 416 -12.28 18.30 3.25
CA LEU A 416 -12.07 19.74 3.43
C LEU A 416 -13.34 20.56 3.15
N THR A 417 -14.41 19.95 2.62
CA THR A 417 -15.72 20.59 2.52
C THR A 417 -16.25 21.12 3.86
N GLN A 418 -15.83 20.53 4.98
CA GLN A 418 -16.25 20.94 6.32
C GLN A 418 -15.40 22.06 6.94
N SER A 419 -14.33 22.47 6.25
CA SER A 419 -13.23 23.23 6.85
C SER A 419 -13.21 24.72 6.54
N SER A 420 -14.01 25.16 5.57
CA SER A 420 -14.23 26.57 5.26
C SER A 420 -15.73 26.86 5.38
N PRO A 421 -16.15 27.88 6.16
CA PRO A 421 -17.56 28.27 6.28
C PRO A 421 -18.15 28.73 4.93
N TYR A 422 -17.29 29.01 3.96
CA TYR A 422 -17.64 29.47 2.62
C TYR A 422 -17.67 28.33 1.60
N PHE A 423 -17.09 27.18 1.90
CA PHE A 423 -16.98 26.10 0.93
C PHE A 423 -18.29 25.33 0.79
N ARG A 424 -18.83 25.27 -0.43
CA ARG A 424 -20.13 24.64 -0.70
C ARG A 424 -20.12 23.61 -1.82
N LEU A 425 -19.06 23.53 -2.63
CA LEU A 425 -18.96 22.59 -3.74
C LEU A 425 -17.77 21.64 -3.54
N PRO A 426 -17.91 20.34 -3.81
CA PRO A 426 -16.95 19.35 -3.36
C PRO A 426 -15.60 19.42 -4.09
N ASP A 427 -15.56 19.98 -5.30
CA ASP A 427 -14.39 19.98 -6.18
C ASP A 427 -13.33 21.00 -5.74
N GLN A 428 -12.09 20.54 -5.66
CA GLN A 428 -10.94 21.40 -5.39
C GLN A 428 -9.69 20.86 -6.09
N ARG A 429 -8.77 21.77 -6.41
CA ARG A 429 -7.41 21.45 -6.83
C ARG A 429 -6.42 22.03 -5.85
N ARG A 430 -5.43 21.23 -5.43
CA ARG A 430 -4.38 21.63 -4.50
C ARG A 430 -3.02 21.41 -5.14
N TYR A 431 -2.14 22.38 -5.05
CA TYR A 431 -0.75 22.22 -5.43
C TYR A 431 0.07 22.02 -4.16
N PHE A 432 0.67 20.84 -4.04
CA PHE A 432 1.41 20.40 -2.88
C PHE A 432 2.91 20.36 -3.19
N ALA A 433 3.70 21.04 -2.37
CA ALA A 433 5.15 21.03 -2.41
C ALA A 433 5.69 20.22 -1.21
N PRO A 434 6.43 19.11 -1.42
CA PRO A 434 6.99 18.30 -0.35
C PRO A 434 7.86 19.13 0.62
N GLY A 435 7.70 18.89 1.93
CA GLY A 435 8.41 19.64 2.98
C GLY A 435 7.97 21.10 3.11
N ARG A 436 6.92 21.50 2.38
CA ARG A 436 6.33 22.85 2.44
C ARG A 436 4.82 22.81 2.67
N GLY A 437 4.12 21.79 2.19
CA GLY A 437 2.66 21.68 2.28
C GLY A 437 1.95 22.23 1.04
N VAL A 438 0.73 22.73 1.21
CA VAL A 438 -0.06 23.30 0.10
C VAL A 438 0.45 24.72 -0.21
N VAL A 439 0.80 24.98 -1.47
CA VAL A 439 1.30 26.28 -1.94
C VAL A 439 0.26 27.07 -2.76
N ARG A 440 -0.68 26.37 -3.40
CA ARG A 440 -1.83 26.96 -4.08
C ARG A 440 -3.06 26.08 -3.90
N ARG A 441 -4.24 26.68 -3.78
CA ARG A 441 -5.52 25.99 -3.86
C ARG A 441 -6.44 26.68 -4.85
N GLU A 442 -7.15 25.91 -5.65
CA GLU A 442 -8.23 26.39 -6.52
C GLU A 442 -9.53 25.72 -6.07
N LEU A 443 -10.57 26.53 -5.91
CA LEU A 443 -11.81 26.11 -5.27
C LEU A 443 -13.00 26.94 -5.76
N ARG A 444 -14.22 26.42 -5.56
CA ARG A 444 -15.46 27.13 -5.86
C ARG A 444 -16.24 27.52 -4.62
N GLU A 445 -16.53 28.81 -4.49
CA GLU A 445 -17.18 29.39 -3.32
C GLU A 445 -18.21 30.46 -3.71
N PRO A 446 -19.23 30.72 -2.89
CA PRO A 446 -20.10 31.87 -3.06
C PRO A 446 -19.38 33.17 -2.65
N ASP A 447 -19.48 34.20 -3.49
CA ASP A 447 -19.06 35.56 -3.18
C ASP A 447 -19.92 36.20 -2.07
N ALA A 448 -19.65 37.46 -1.76
CA ALA A 448 -20.43 38.23 -0.77
C ALA A 448 -21.93 38.32 -1.11
N ARG A 449 -22.31 38.17 -2.39
CA ARG A 449 -23.70 38.24 -2.88
C ARG A 449 -24.33 36.86 -3.09
N GLY A 450 -23.59 35.78 -2.85
CA GLY A 450 -24.05 34.39 -3.01
C GLY A 450 -23.83 33.80 -4.40
N ASN A 451 -23.16 34.50 -5.32
CA ASN A 451 -22.81 33.97 -6.63
C ASN A 451 -21.58 33.08 -6.54
N LEU A 452 -21.61 31.92 -7.20
CA LEU A 452 -20.45 31.04 -7.25
C LEU A 452 -19.31 31.66 -8.07
N ILE A 453 -18.12 31.68 -7.50
CA ILE A 453 -16.87 32.15 -8.10
C ILE A 453 -15.76 31.12 -7.94
N ASP A 454 -14.82 31.14 -8.88
CA ASP A 454 -13.58 30.37 -8.80
C ASP A 454 -12.55 31.17 -7.99
N VAL A 455 -12.23 30.71 -6.78
CA VAL A 455 -11.28 31.35 -5.88
C VAL A 455 -9.94 30.63 -5.97
N VAL A 456 -8.86 31.41 -6.01
CA VAL A 456 -7.48 30.93 -5.88
C VAL A 456 -6.92 31.40 -4.55
N GLU A 457 -6.34 30.49 -3.77
CA GLU A 457 -5.60 30.77 -2.54
C GLU A 457 -4.10 30.57 -2.83
N ASP A 458 -3.34 31.65 -2.91
CA ASP A 458 -1.90 31.64 -3.17
C ASP A 458 -1.10 31.86 -1.90
N LEU A 459 -0.09 31.02 -1.67
CA LEU A 459 0.79 31.16 -0.53
C LEU A 459 1.60 32.47 -0.62
N VAL A 460 1.45 33.32 0.40
CA VAL A 460 2.17 34.60 0.53
C VAL A 460 3.34 34.47 1.49
N GLU A 461 3.11 33.80 2.61
CA GLU A 461 4.08 33.66 3.68
C GLU A 461 3.89 32.32 4.37
N TYR A 462 4.98 31.71 4.83
CA TYR A 462 4.92 30.51 5.64
C TYR A 462 6.09 30.47 6.63
N ARG A 463 5.88 29.76 7.74
CA ARG A 463 6.92 29.40 8.70
C ARG A 463 6.87 27.92 8.96
N ILE A 464 8.01 27.26 8.78
CA ILE A 464 8.21 25.85 9.12
C ILE A 464 9.28 25.78 10.20
N MET A 465 8.88 25.37 11.39
CA MET A 465 9.75 25.19 12.53
C MET A 465 10.70 24.01 12.26
N PRO A 466 11.98 24.14 12.69
CA PRO A 466 13.02 23.16 12.40
C PRO A 466 12.85 21.84 13.14
#